data_AF-A0A831WZ10-F1
#
_entry.id   AF-A0A831WZ10-F1
#
_cell.length_a   1.000
_cell.length_b   1.000
_cell.length_c   1.000
_cell.angle_alpha   90.00
_cell.angle_beta   90.00
_cell.angle_gamma   90.00
#
_symmetry.space_group_name_H-M   'P 1'
#
loop_
_entity.id
_entity.type
_entity.pdbx_description
1 polymer ?
#
loop_
_entity_poly.entity_id
_entity_poly.type
_entity_poly.pdbx_seq_one_letter_code
_entity_poly.pdbx_strand_id
1 'polypeptide(L)'
;MSARGRLSGPVVDTSSSPFARLRPLPVTAVRLDDAFWGPRRQLVREVSLPLQYEYLERTGRLDNFRRAAGQQEGPFQGLYFNDSDVYKWLEAAAWSLATDPDPALDRLVDRQHRDRRPVCHDQGHHGRGPVAVAS
;
A
#
# COMPACT_ATOMS: atom_id res chain seq x y z
N MET A 1 -16.85 11.84 -1.58
CA MET A 1 -15.50 11.69 -2.19
C MET A 1 -14.63 12.77 -1.58
N SER A 2 -13.87 12.45 -0.53
CA SER A 2 -13.00 13.42 0.13
C SER A 2 -11.81 13.73 -0.77
N ALA A 3 -11.62 15.00 -1.14
CA ALA A 3 -10.45 15.43 -1.87
C ALA A 3 -9.22 15.20 -0.98
N ARG A 4 -8.49 14.10 -1.22
CA ARG A 4 -7.18 13.88 -0.61
C ARG A 4 -6.33 15.10 -0.94
N GLY A 5 -5.98 15.89 0.09
CA GLY A 5 -5.17 17.10 -0.07
C GLY A 5 -3.90 16.76 -0.84
N ARG A 6 -3.55 17.57 -1.85
CA ARG A 6 -2.32 17.36 -2.62
C ARG A 6 -1.15 17.41 -1.63
N LEU A 7 -0.39 16.32 -1.56
CA LEU A 7 0.85 16.30 -0.80
C LEU A 7 1.79 17.32 -1.46
N SER A 8 2.03 18.43 -0.76
CA SER A 8 2.79 19.57 -1.29
C SER A 8 4.29 19.50 -0.98
N GLY A 9 4.73 18.49 -0.22
CA GLY A 9 6.13 18.31 0.20
C GLY A 9 6.82 17.13 -0.47
N PRO A 10 8.17 17.06 -0.41
CA PRO A 10 8.92 15.90 -0.85
C PRO A 10 8.62 14.68 0.03
N VAL A 11 8.83 13.48 -0.52
CA VAL A 11 8.67 12.22 0.25
C VAL A 11 9.68 12.13 1.38
N VAL A 12 10.88 12.68 1.17
CA VAL A 12 11.91 12.84 2.21
C VAL A 12 12.21 14.33 2.37
N ASP A 13 11.81 14.90 3.50
CA ASP A 13 12.08 16.30 3.82
C ASP A 13 13.44 16.44 4.51
N THR A 14 14.39 17.07 3.82
CA THR A 14 15.74 17.34 4.34
C THR A 14 15.92 18.78 4.82
N SER A 15 14.85 19.58 4.90
CA SER A 15 14.92 21.01 5.23
C SER A 15 15.49 21.32 6.62
N SER A 16 15.38 20.37 7.56
CA SER A 16 15.91 20.46 8.92
C SER A 16 17.35 19.94 9.07
N SER A 17 17.93 19.34 8.03
CA SER A 17 19.28 18.77 8.11
C SER A 17 20.35 19.86 7.90
N PRO A 18 21.25 20.10 8.87
CA PRO A 18 22.31 21.09 8.73
C PRO A 18 23.37 20.71 7.68
N PHE A 19 23.39 19.44 7.26
CA PHE A 19 24.34 18.92 6.28
C PHE A 19 23.76 18.80 4.86
N ALA A 20 22.44 18.99 4.69
CA ALA A 20 21.80 18.88 3.40
C ALA A 20 22.02 20.15 2.56
N ARG A 21 22.90 20.05 1.55
CA ARG A 21 23.14 21.16 0.60
C ARG A 21 22.09 21.27 -0.51
N LEU A 22 21.40 20.16 -0.81
CA LEU A 22 20.35 20.07 -1.83
C LEU A 22 19.03 19.66 -1.18
N ARG A 23 17.92 20.17 -1.73
CA ARG A 23 16.57 19.87 -1.25
C ARG A 23 15.84 19.02 -2.29
N PRO A 24 15.23 17.89 -1.89
CA PRO A 24 14.38 17.11 -2.77
C PRO A 24 13.18 17.93 -3.24
N LEU A 25 12.79 17.70 -4.49
CA LEU A 25 11.57 18.26 -5.05
C LEU A 25 10.37 17.37 -4.68
N PRO A 26 9.16 17.94 -4.54
CA PRO A 26 7.97 17.12 -4.45
C PRO A 26 7.79 16.35 -5.76
N VAL A 27 7.21 15.15 -5.64
CA VAL A 27 6.96 14.22 -6.76
C VAL A 27 6.20 14.89 -7.91
N THR A 28 5.31 15.81 -7.55
CA THR A 28 4.44 16.56 -8.46
C THR A 28 5.13 17.74 -9.15
N ALA A 29 6.37 18.10 -8.77
CA ALA A 29 7.11 19.20 -9.40
C ALA A 29 7.75 18.81 -10.75
N VAL A 30 7.86 17.52 -11.06
CA VAL A 30 8.51 17.05 -12.30
C VAL A 30 7.55 16.16 -13.08
N ARG A 31 7.38 16.47 -14.36
CA ARG A 31 6.66 15.64 -15.31
C ARG A 31 7.66 15.08 -16.32
N LEU A 32 7.70 13.74 -16.44
CA LEU A 32 8.56 13.02 -17.38
C LEU A 32 7.69 12.49 -18.51
N ASP A 33 7.58 13.26 -19.59
CA ASP A 33 6.77 12.93 -20.78
C ASP A 33 7.60 12.89 -22.08
N ASP A 34 8.90 12.69 -21.95
CA ASP A 34 9.79 12.50 -23.10
C ASP A 34 9.62 11.12 -23.76
N ALA A 35 10.21 10.97 -24.96
CA ALA A 35 10.13 9.76 -25.76
C ALA A 35 10.78 8.52 -25.12
N PHE A 36 11.62 8.69 -24.10
CA PHE A 36 12.28 7.60 -23.39
C PHE A 36 11.52 7.22 -22.12
N TRP A 37 11.23 8.16 -21.23
CA TRP A 37 10.59 7.86 -19.93
C TRP A 37 9.07 7.76 -20.00
N GLY A 38 8.42 8.56 -20.85
CA GLY A 38 6.95 8.56 -20.99
C GLY A 38 6.38 7.16 -21.26
N PRO A 39 6.85 6.45 -22.31
CA PRO A 39 6.34 5.10 -22.62
C PRO A 39 6.58 4.07 -21.51
N ARG A 40 7.69 4.19 -20.76
CA ARG A 40 7.99 3.27 -19.65
C ARG A 40 7.07 3.49 -18.47
N ARG A 41 6.79 4.75 -18.12
CA ARG A 41 5.82 5.11 -17.07
C ARG A 41 4.43 4.60 -17.42
N GLN A 42 4.01 4.80 -18.67
CA GLN A 42 2.72 4.32 -19.15
C GLN A 42 2.63 2.79 -19.06
N LEU A 43 3.64 2.06 -19.54
CA LEU A 43 3.69 0.60 -19.46
C LEU A 43 3.61 0.10 -18.01
N VAL A 44 4.35 0.74 -17.09
CA VAL A 44 4.31 0.38 -15.67
C VAL A 44 2.90 0.53 -15.11
N ARG A 45 2.24 1.66 -15.40
CA ARG A 45 0.89 1.96 -14.92
C ARG A 45 -0.17 1.03 -15.53
N GLU A 46 -0.17 0.87 -16.85
CA GLU A 46 -1.25 0.21 -17.59
C GLU A 46 -1.11 -1.32 -17.61
N VAL A 47 0.11 -1.84 -17.49
CA VAL A 47 0.38 -3.28 -17.65
C VAL A 47 1.05 -3.87 -16.42
N SER A 48 2.20 -3.33 -16.01
CA SER A 48 3.02 -3.98 -14.97
C SER A 48 2.34 -4.00 -13.61
N LEU A 49 1.77 -2.87 -13.15
CA LEU A 49 1.15 -2.79 -11.83
C LEU A 49 -0.11 -3.68 -11.70
N PRO A 50 -1.07 -3.69 -12.66
CA PRO A 50 -2.19 -4.63 -12.62
C PRO A 50 -1.74 -6.09 -12.65
N LEU A 51 -0.78 -6.42 -13.51
CA LEU A 51 -0.29 -7.80 -13.63
C LEU A 51 0.42 -8.25 -12.36
N GLN A 52 1.28 -7.40 -11.77
CA GLN A 52 1.95 -7.69 -10.50
C GLN A 52 0.92 -7.96 -9.39
N TYR A 53 -0.16 -7.18 -9.32
CA TYR A 53 -1.23 -7.43 -8.35
C TYR A 53 -1.87 -8.81 -8.53
N GLU A 54 -2.16 -9.20 -9.78
CA GLU A 54 -2.66 -10.54 -10.08
C GLU A 54 -1.69 -11.64 -9.60
N TYR A 55 -0.39 -11.47 -9.79
CA TYR A 55 0.61 -12.41 -9.29
C TYR A 55 0.63 -12.46 -7.75
N LEU A 56 0.51 -11.32 -7.06
CA LEU A 56 0.47 -11.27 -5.60
C LEU A 56 -0.74 -12.04 -5.06
N GLU A 57 -1.88 -11.94 -5.73
CA GLU A 57 -3.09 -12.70 -5.44
C GLU A 57 -2.88 -14.20 -5.73
N ARG A 58 -2.53 -14.55 -6.97
CA ARG A 58 -2.41 -15.94 -7.45
C ARG A 58 -1.37 -16.76 -6.70
N THR A 59 -0.33 -16.11 -6.21
CA THR A 59 0.77 -16.78 -5.51
C THR A 59 0.66 -16.67 -3.99
N GLY A 60 -0.49 -16.22 -3.48
CA GLY A 60 -0.85 -16.24 -2.06
C GLY A 60 -0.13 -15.22 -1.18
N ARG A 61 0.52 -14.19 -1.75
CA ARG A 61 1.14 -13.13 -0.92
C ARG A 61 0.08 -12.32 -0.20
N LEU A 62 -1.04 -12.04 -0.86
CA LEU A 62 -2.16 -11.32 -0.24
C LEU A 62 -2.89 -12.17 0.80
N ASP A 63 -2.94 -13.49 0.63
CA ASP A 63 -3.53 -14.40 1.62
C ASP A 63 -2.82 -14.35 2.97
N ASN A 64 -1.51 -14.15 3.00
CA ASN A 64 -0.78 -13.99 4.26
C ASN A 64 -1.31 -12.79 5.08
N PHE A 65 -1.68 -11.69 4.41
CA PHE A 65 -2.31 -10.53 5.06
C PHE A 65 -3.73 -10.84 5.52
N ARG A 66 -4.52 -11.56 4.71
CA ARG A 66 -5.88 -12.00 5.10
C ARG A 66 -5.84 -12.92 6.32
N ARG A 67 -4.87 -13.82 6.39
CA ARG A 67 -4.63 -14.68 7.56
C ARG A 67 -4.26 -13.88 8.79
N ALA A 68 -3.34 -12.93 8.66
CA ALA A 68 -2.96 -12.03 9.75
C ALA A 68 -4.12 -11.14 10.23
N ALA A 69 -5.05 -10.79 9.32
CA ALA A 69 -6.25 -10.01 9.63
C ALA A 69 -7.41 -10.85 10.20
N GLY A 70 -7.26 -12.18 10.33
CA GLY A 70 -8.33 -13.08 10.74
C GLY A 70 -9.45 -13.27 9.71
N GLN A 71 -9.20 -12.89 8.45
CA GLN A 71 -10.15 -13.03 7.34
C GLN A 71 -10.05 -14.41 6.66
N GLN A 72 -8.96 -15.13 6.90
CA GLN A 72 -8.69 -16.46 6.36
C GLN A 72 -7.95 -17.30 7.41
N GLU A 73 -8.23 -18.59 7.47
CA GLU A 73 -7.52 -19.50 8.37
C GLU A 73 -6.23 -20.05 7.75
N GLY A 74 -5.33 -20.52 8.61
CA GLY A 74 -4.11 -21.22 8.22
C GLY A 74 -2.82 -20.45 8.56
N PRO A 75 -1.67 -21.15 8.54
CA PRO A 75 -0.38 -20.54 8.83
C PRO A 75 0.10 -19.64 7.70
N PHE A 76 1.10 -18.81 7.98
CA PHE A 76 1.85 -18.09 6.95
C PHE A 76 2.44 -19.06 5.91
N GLN A 77 2.44 -18.67 4.62
CA GLN A 77 3.03 -19.47 3.54
C GLN A 77 4.07 -18.71 2.72
N GLY A 78 5.08 -19.45 2.27
CA GLY A 78 6.17 -18.94 1.44
C GLY A 78 7.37 -18.45 2.26
N LEU A 79 8.14 -17.52 1.70
CA LEU A 79 9.37 -17.02 2.30
C LEU A 79 9.04 -15.86 3.25
N TYR A 80 9.81 -15.72 4.33
CA TYR A 80 9.60 -14.69 5.35
C TYR A 80 9.62 -13.24 4.81
N PHE A 81 10.16 -13.02 3.60
CA PHE A 81 10.21 -11.71 2.94
C PHE A 81 9.12 -11.51 1.87
N ASN A 82 8.19 -12.45 1.68
CA ASN A 82 7.12 -12.37 0.68
C ASN A 82 6.26 -11.11 0.85
N ASP A 83 6.07 -10.65 2.08
CA ASP A 83 5.32 -9.42 2.38
C ASP A 83 5.95 -8.18 1.73
N SER A 84 7.27 -8.20 1.52
CA SER A 84 8.00 -7.11 0.85
C SER A 84 7.52 -6.89 -0.59
N ASP A 85 7.05 -7.93 -1.29
CA ASP A 85 6.54 -7.79 -2.65
C ASP A 85 5.24 -6.95 -2.65
N VAL A 86 4.38 -7.16 -1.65
CA VAL A 86 3.15 -6.36 -1.49
C VAL A 86 3.46 -4.92 -1.10
N TYR A 87 4.42 -4.70 -0.20
CA TYR A 87 4.83 -3.34 0.19
C TYR A 87 5.44 -2.57 -0.98
N LYS A 88 6.33 -3.20 -1.76
CA LYS A 88 6.96 -2.59 -2.94
C LYS A 88 5.93 -2.27 -4.03
N TRP A 89 4.97 -3.18 -4.26
CA TRP A 89 3.88 -2.93 -5.19
C TRP A 89 3.03 -1.73 -4.74
N LEU A 90 2.68 -1.66 -3.44
CA LEU A 90 1.89 -0.57 -2.88
C LEU A 90 2.64 0.78 -3.00
N GLU A 91 3.94 0.79 -2.73
CA GLU A 91 4.79 1.97 -2.91
C GLU A 91 4.78 2.42 -4.38
N ALA A 92 5.03 1.50 -5.32
CA ALA A 92 5.02 1.82 -6.75
C ALA A 92 3.66 2.34 -7.24
N ALA A 93 2.56 1.75 -6.76
CA ALA A 93 1.21 2.22 -7.06
C ALA A 93 0.96 3.64 -6.51
N ALA A 94 1.41 3.93 -5.29
CA ALA A 94 1.29 5.26 -4.69
C ALA A 94 2.07 6.32 -5.49
N TRP A 95 3.30 6.00 -5.93
CA TRP A 95 4.10 6.88 -6.79
C TRP A 95 3.41 7.14 -8.14
N SER A 96 2.84 6.11 -8.76
CA SER A 96 2.06 6.26 -10.00
C SER A 96 0.86 7.18 -9.79
N LEU A 97 0.03 6.91 -8.77
CA LEU A 97 -1.19 7.68 -8.48
C LEU A 97 -0.93 9.13 -8.06
N ALA A 98 0.23 9.41 -7.45
CA ALA A 98 0.61 10.76 -7.06
C ALA A 98 0.83 11.70 -8.27
N THR A 99 1.22 11.15 -9.41
CA THR A 99 1.48 11.93 -10.63
C THR A 99 0.39 11.76 -11.69
N ASP A 100 -0.13 10.54 -11.83
CA ASP A 100 -1.06 10.13 -12.87
C ASP A 100 -2.26 9.40 -12.23
N PRO A 101 -3.34 10.11 -11.87
CA PRO A 101 -4.52 9.50 -11.25
C PRO A 101 -5.12 8.40 -12.13
N ASP A 102 -5.41 7.26 -11.50
CA ASP A 102 -5.95 6.07 -12.15
C ASP A 102 -7.01 5.42 -11.26
N PRO A 103 -8.31 5.56 -11.59
CA PRO A 103 -9.37 4.98 -10.78
C PRO A 103 -9.34 3.45 -10.70
N ALA A 104 -8.77 2.75 -11.67
CA ALA A 104 -8.68 1.30 -11.64
C ALA A 104 -7.57 0.87 -10.66
N LEU A 105 -6.40 1.50 -10.74
CA LEU A 105 -5.30 1.24 -9.80
C LEU A 105 -5.64 1.65 -8.36
N ASP A 106 -6.31 2.79 -8.17
CA ASP A 106 -6.74 3.26 -6.84
C ASP A 106 -7.70 2.24 -6.17
N ARG A 107 -8.59 1.61 -6.94
CA ARG A 107 -9.44 0.51 -6.42
C ARG A 107 -8.63 -0.72 -6.01
N LEU A 108 -7.54 -1.04 -6.71
CA LEU A 108 -6.67 -2.16 -6.32
C LEU A 108 -5.94 -1.84 -5.02
N VAL A 109 -5.45 -0.60 -4.87
CA VAL A 109 -4.83 -0.12 -3.63
C VAL A 109 -5.82 -0.15 -2.47
N ASP A 110 -7.05 0.34 -2.66
CA ASP A 110 -8.09 0.32 -1.64
C ASP A 110 -8.49 -1.11 -1.23
N ARG A 111 -8.53 -2.04 -2.20
CA ARG A 111 -8.77 -3.48 -1.94
C ARG A 111 -7.65 -4.07 -1.09
N GLN A 112 -6.40 -3.87 -1.52
CA GLN A 112 -5.22 -4.31 -0.80
C GLN A 112 -5.23 -3.81 0.66
N HIS A 113 -5.49 -2.52 0.86
CA HIS A 113 -5.54 -1.91 2.18
C HIS A 113 -6.65 -2.51 3.07
N ARG A 114 -7.80 -2.90 2.49
CA ARG A 114 -8.89 -3.57 3.21
C ARG A 114 -8.49 -4.96 3.69
N ASP A 115 -7.77 -5.72 2.89
CA ASP A 115 -7.33 -7.08 3.23
C ASP A 115 -6.36 -7.10 4.43
N ARG A 116 -5.76 -5.95 4.78
CA ARG A 116 -4.91 -5.79 5.96
C ARG A 116 -5.66 -5.36 7.22
N ARG A 117 -6.93 -4.96 7.10
CA ARG A 117 -7.69 -4.52 8.26
C ARG A 117 -8.21 -5.74 9.02
N PRO A 118 -7.92 -5.85 10.33
CA PRO A 118 -8.47 -6.93 11.11
C PRO A 118 -10.00 -6.90 11.03
N VAL A 119 -10.62 -8.07 11.02
CA VAL A 119 -12.07 -8.16 11.18
C VAL A 119 -12.38 -7.66 12.59
N CYS A 120 -12.99 -6.48 12.70
CA CYS A 120 -13.65 -6.10 13.95
C CYS A 120 -14.80 -7.10 14.14
N HIS A 121 -14.60 -8.08 15.02
CA HIS A 121 -15.73 -8.76 15.61
C HIS A 121 -16.54 -7.70 16.35
N ASP A 122 -17.74 -7.40 15.85
CA ASP A 122 -18.78 -6.77 16.65
C ASP A 122 -19.07 -7.74 17.80
N GLN A 123 -18.36 -7.60 18.91
CA GLN A 123 -18.74 -8.25 20.15
C GLN A 123 -19.96 -7.52 20.65
N GLY A 124 -21.13 -7.92 20.16
CA GLY A 124 -22.40 -7.62 20.79
C GLY A 124 -22.26 -7.90 22.28
N HIS A 125 -22.49 -6.87 23.09
CA HIS A 125 -22.46 -6.94 24.54
C HIS A 125 -23.42 -8.04 25.05
N HIS A 126 -22.90 -9.24 25.25
CA HIS A 126 -23.49 -10.23 26.14
C HIS A 126 -22.54 -10.41 27.30
N GLY A 127 -22.92 -9.74 28.40
CA GLY A 127 -22.19 -9.72 29.64
C GLY A 127 -21.88 -11.12 30.13
N ARG A 128 -20.61 -11.37 30.38
CA ARG A 128 -20.15 -12.36 31.35
C ARG A 128 -19.25 -11.63 32.33
N GLY A 129 -19.57 -11.79 33.62
CA GLY A 129 -19.02 -11.06 34.74
C GLY A 129 -17.51 -11.28 34.97
N PRO A 130 -16.94 -10.59 35.97
CA PRO A 130 -15.51 -10.51 36.16
C PRO A 130 -14.94 -11.86 36.57
N VAL A 131 -13.92 -12.32 35.84
CA VAL A 131 -13.07 -13.42 36.30
C VAL A 131 -12.07 -12.83 37.28
N ALA A 132 -12.15 -13.29 38.53
CA ALA A 132 -11.24 -12.92 39.61
C ALA A 132 -9.80 -13.33 39.29
N VAL A 133 -8.86 -12.44 39.59
CA VAL A 133 -7.43 -12.74 39.69
C VAL A 133 -7.20 -13.55 40.98
N ALA A 134 -6.53 -14.69 40.87
CA ALA A 134 -5.97 -15.41 42.01
C ALA A 134 -4.52 -15.81 41.70
N SER A 135 -3.66 -15.27 42.57
CA SER A 135 -2.30 -15.70 42.99
C SER A 135 -1.18 -15.84 41.97
#